data_AF-A0A9Q2WED3-F1
#
_entry.id   AF-A0A9Q2WED3-F1
#
_cell.length_a   1.000
_cell.length_b   1.000
_cell.length_c   1.000
_cell.angle_alpha   90.00
_cell.angle_beta   90.00
_cell.angle_gamma   90.00
#
_symmetry.space_group_name_H-M   'P 1'
#
loop_
_entity.id
_entity.type
_entity.pdbx_description
1 polymer ?
#
loop_
_entity_poly.entity_id
_entity_poly.type
_entity_poly.pdbx_seq_one_letter_code
_entity_poly.pdbx_strand_id
1 'polypeptide(L)'
;MKKPLPPVLRAALYRRAVACAWLTVCERQRRYPHLTLDALENAIAAELEGFYLRQHGEEKGRQIACALLEDLMEAGPLKAAPSLSFLGLAVMDELCARYMQSPVVH
;
A
#
# COMPACT_ATOMS: atom_id res chain seq x y z
N MET A 1 0.69 0.22 -29.82
CA MET A 1 0.34 0.64 -28.44
C MET A 1 0.96 -0.35 -27.49
N LYS A 2 1.72 0.09 -26.47
CA LYS A 2 2.26 -0.82 -25.45
C LYS A 2 1.08 -1.40 -24.67
N LYS A 3 1.01 -2.72 -24.51
CA LYS A 3 -0.04 -3.35 -23.69
C LYS A 3 0.09 -2.82 -22.26
N PRO A 4 -1.00 -2.34 -21.64
CA PRO A 4 -0.96 -1.96 -20.23
C PRO A 4 -0.56 -3.18 -19.39
N LEU A 5 0.17 -2.93 -18.31
CA LEU A 5 0.55 -3.98 -17.37
C LEU A 5 -0.72 -4.67 -16.82
N PRO A 6 -0.71 -6.00 -16.68
CA PRO A 6 -1.79 -6.72 -16.01
C PRO A 6 -2.12 -6.11 -14.64
N PRO A 7 -3.40 -6.03 -14.23
CA PRO A 7 -3.81 -5.43 -12.97
C PRO A 7 -3.10 -6.03 -11.74
N VAL A 8 -2.82 -7.35 -11.78
CA VAL A 8 -2.06 -8.05 -10.73
C VAL A 8 -0.67 -7.47 -10.55
N LEU A 9 0.04 -7.22 -11.66
CA LEU A 9 1.39 -6.66 -11.61
C LEU A 9 1.37 -5.20 -11.20
N ARG A 10 0.40 -4.41 -11.69
CA ARG A 10 0.24 -3.02 -11.26
C ARG A 10 -0.03 -2.92 -9.76
N ALA A 11 -0.97 -3.71 -9.23
CA ALA A 11 -1.28 -3.74 -7.81
C ALA A 11 -0.05 -4.10 -6.96
N ALA A 12 0.71 -5.13 -7.38
CA ALA A 12 1.95 -5.50 -6.69
C ALA A 12 3.01 -4.39 -6.70
N LEU A 13 3.18 -3.69 -7.83
CA LEU A 13 4.12 -2.57 -7.94
C LEU A 13 3.70 -1.40 -7.03
N TYR A 14 2.42 -1.02 -7.05
CA TYR A 14 1.94 0.07 -6.20
C TYR A 14 1.98 -0.31 -4.71
N ARG A 15 1.65 -1.55 -4.35
CA ARG A 15 1.79 -2.04 -2.96
C ARG A 15 3.22 -1.85 -2.46
N ARG A 16 4.21 -2.31 -3.23
CA ARG A 16 5.64 -2.15 -2.91
C ARG A 16 6.02 -0.67 -2.81
N ALA A 17 5.55 0.16 -3.74
CA ALA A 17 5.85 1.59 -3.76
C ALA A 17 5.27 2.32 -2.53
N VAL A 18 4.01 2.07 -2.20
CA VAL A 18 3.32 2.61 -1.02
C VAL A 18 4.05 2.18 0.25
N ALA A 19 4.41 0.91 0.36
CA ALA A 19 5.12 0.38 1.51
C ALA A 19 6.51 1.03 1.68
N CYS A 20 7.29 1.15 0.61
CA CYS A 20 8.58 1.84 0.63
C CYS A 20 8.46 3.32 1.01
N ALA A 21 7.46 4.01 0.46
CA ALA A 21 7.21 5.41 0.75
C ALA A 21 6.85 5.61 2.23
N TRP A 22 5.99 4.75 2.79
CA TRP A 22 5.62 4.79 4.20
C TRP A 22 6.79 4.48 5.13
N LEU A 23 7.64 3.50 4.81
CA LEU A 23 8.83 3.22 5.61
C LEU A 23 9.78 4.41 5.66
N THR A 24 9.94 5.13 4.54
CA THR A 24 10.73 6.36 4.49
C THR A 24 10.14 7.43 5.41
N VAL A 25 8.80 7.53 5.48
CA VAL A 25 8.11 8.44 6.41
C VAL A 25 8.34 8.03 7.87
N CYS A 26 8.21 6.73 8.17
CA CYS A 26 8.43 6.18 9.51
C CYS A 26 9.86 6.43 10.00
N GLU A 27 10.86 6.20 9.15
CA GLU A 27 12.26 6.44 9.46
C GLU A 27 12.53 7.91 9.79
N ARG A 28 12.02 8.83 8.95
CA ARG A 28 12.15 10.28 9.17
C ARG A 28 11.48 10.74 10.46
N GLN A 29 10.33 10.16 10.82
CA GLN A 29 9.58 10.49 12.03
C GLN A 29 10.01 9.68 13.26
N ARG A 30 10.94 8.73 13.11
CA ARG A 30 11.35 7.76 14.14
C ARG A 30 10.17 6.98 14.76
N ARG A 31 9.20 6.60 13.92
CA ARG A 31 8.04 5.78 14.30
C ARG A 31 8.23 4.34 13.84
N TYR A 32 7.63 3.39 14.57
CA TYR A 32 7.53 1.98 14.17
C TYR A 32 8.87 1.31 13.80
N PRO A 33 9.86 1.26 14.72
CA PRO A 33 11.24 0.84 14.42
C PRO A 33 11.39 -0.63 14.00
N HIS A 34 10.37 -1.47 14.20
CA HIS A 34 10.37 -2.88 13.82
C HIS A 34 9.49 -3.18 12.60
N LEU A 35 8.89 -2.15 11.99
CA LEU A 35 8.07 -2.34 10.81
C LEU A 35 8.96 -2.70 9.62
N THR A 36 8.75 -3.89 9.06
CA THR A 36 9.49 -4.36 7.90
C THR A 36 8.67 -4.14 6.63
N LEU A 37 9.36 -4.08 5.49
CA LEU A 37 8.72 -3.95 4.19
C LEU A 37 7.76 -5.10 3.90
N ASP A 38 8.17 -6.33 4.21
CA ASP A 38 7.34 -7.53 4.03
C ASP A 38 6.07 -7.49 4.90
N ALA A 39 6.19 -7.14 6.18
CA ALA A 39 5.03 -7.01 7.07
C ALA A 39 4.03 -5.97 6.55
N LEU A 40 4.53 -4.86 6.02
CA LEU A 40 3.70 -3.79 5.48
C LEU A 40 3.03 -4.16 4.16
N GLU A 41 3.75 -4.82 3.26
CA GLU A 41 3.16 -5.35 2.02
C GLU A 41 2.07 -6.36 2.33
N ASN A 42 2.30 -7.26 3.30
CA ASN A 42 1.30 -8.22 3.74
C ASN A 42 0.07 -7.53 4.36
N ALA A 43 0.28 -6.50 5.19
CA ALA A 43 -0.82 -5.71 5.76
C ALA A 43 -1.65 -5.00 4.69
N ILE A 44 -1.01 -4.36 3.71
CA ILE A 44 -1.70 -3.72 2.58
C ILE A 44 -2.49 -4.75 1.77
N ALA A 45 -1.89 -5.90 1.48
CA ALA A 45 -2.54 -6.96 0.71
C ALA A 45 -3.76 -7.56 1.46
N ALA A 46 -3.64 -7.80 2.77
CA ALA A 46 -4.70 -8.42 3.57
C ALA A 46 -5.86 -7.46 3.86
N GLU A 47 -5.53 -6.21 4.23
CA GLU A 47 -6.50 -5.24 4.70
C GLU A 47 -7.06 -4.38 3.57
N LEU A 48 -6.20 -3.73 2.78
CA LEU A 48 -6.66 -2.80 1.75
C LEU A 48 -7.13 -3.56 0.51
N GLU A 49 -6.27 -4.38 -0.08
CA GLU A 49 -6.65 -5.14 -1.28
C GLU A 49 -7.70 -6.20 -0.95
N GLY A 50 -7.45 -6.97 0.11
CA GLY A 50 -8.35 -8.03 0.56
C GLY A 50 -9.77 -7.52 0.84
N PHE A 51 -9.93 -6.30 1.35
CA PHE A 51 -11.25 -5.68 1.54
C PHE A 51 -12.04 -5.60 0.23
N TYR A 52 -11.45 -5.03 -0.83
CA TYR A 52 -12.15 -4.89 -2.11
C TYR A 52 -12.34 -6.23 -2.83
N LEU A 53 -11.39 -7.16 -2.69
CA LEU A 53 -11.54 -8.51 -3.25
C LEU A 53 -12.74 -9.24 -2.63
N ARG A 54 -12.90 -9.16 -1.29
CA ARG A 54 -14.05 -9.77 -0.59
C ARG A 54 -15.38 -9.09 -0.97
N GLN A 55 -15.38 -7.78 -1.18
CA GLN A 55 -16.62 -7.02 -1.45
C GLN A 55 -17.07 -7.08 -2.92
N HIS A 56 -16.13 -7.16 -3.87
CA HIS A 56 -16.42 -7.00 -5.30
C HIS A 56 -15.97 -8.19 -6.17
N GLY A 57 -15.44 -9.25 -5.57
CA GLY A 57 -14.84 -10.38 -6.28
C GLY A 57 -13.43 -10.08 -6.79
N GLU A 58 -12.74 -11.11 -7.28
CA GLU A 58 -11.30 -11.01 -7.58
C GLU A 58 -10.96 -10.00 -8.67
N GLU A 59 -11.69 -9.99 -9.78
CA GLU A 59 -11.35 -9.15 -10.94
C GLU A 59 -11.65 -7.67 -10.67
N LYS A 60 -12.91 -7.36 -10.34
CA LYS A 60 -13.34 -5.98 -10.06
C LYS A 60 -12.71 -5.45 -8.78
N GLY A 61 -12.63 -6.26 -7.72
CA GLY A 61 -11.98 -5.88 -6.46
C GLY A 61 -10.52 -5.51 -6.67
N ARG A 62 -9.78 -6.27 -7.49
CA ARG A 62 -8.38 -5.95 -7.81
C ARG A 62 -8.22 -4.67 -8.63
N GLN A 63 -9.13 -4.39 -9.56
CA GLN A 63 -9.11 -3.12 -10.30
C GLN A 63 -9.32 -1.93 -9.36
N ILE A 64 -10.28 -2.03 -8.43
CA ILE A 64 -10.56 -0.98 -7.44
C ILE A 64 -9.36 -0.82 -6.49
N ALA A 65 -8.83 -1.93 -5.97
CA ALA A 65 -7.68 -1.87 -5.08
C ALA A 65 -6.44 -1.31 -5.77
N CYS A 66 -6.19 -1.67 -7.03
CA CYS A 66 -5.10 -1.10 -7.81
C CYS A 66 -5.26 0.42 -8.00
N ALA A 67 -6.48 0.89 -8.29
CA ALA A 67 -6.76 2.32 -8.40
C ALA A 67 -6.56 3.04 -7.06
N LEU A 68 -7.02 2.47 -5.95
CA LEU A 68 -6.75 3.01 -4.62
C LEU A 68 -5.24 3.14 -4.36
N LEU A 69 -4.48 2.07 -4.56
CA LEU A 69 -3.03 2.07 -4.32
C LEU A 69 -2.28 3.08 -5.20
N GLU A 70 -2.78 3.32 -6.42
CA GLU A 70 -2.29 4.39 -7.28
C GLU A 70 -2.61 5.78 -6.69
N ASP A 71 -3.82 6.00 -6.18
CA ASP A 71 -4.22 7.26 -5.53
C ASP A 71 -3.47 7.53 -4.20
N LEU A 72 -2.96 6.49 -3.54
CA LEU A 72 -2.09 6.64 -2.36
C LEU A 72 -0.71 7.21 -2.72
N MET A 73 -0.32 7.14 -3.99
CA MET A 73 0.96 7.64 -4.47
C MET A 73 0.83 9.08 -4.96
N GLU A 74 1.83 9.89 -4.64
CA GLU A 74 1.98 11.19 -5.27
C GLU A 74 2.56 11.04 -6.68
N ALA A 75 2.00 11.77 -7.65
CA ALA A 75 2.56 11.81 -8.99
C ALA A 75 3.89 12.56 -8.97
N GLY A 76 4.98 11.87 -9.36
CA GLY A 76 6.32 12.44 -9.34
C GLY A 76 7.15 12.06 -10.57
N PRO A 77 8.36 12.62 -10.68
CA PRO A 77 9.31 12.21 -11.71
C PRO A 77 9.58 10.70 -11.64
N LEU A 78 9.68 10.02 -12.78
CA LEU A 78 9.89 8.56 -12.84
C LEU A 78 11.13 8.05 -12.09
N LYS A 79 12.13 8.91 -11.87
CA LYS A 79 13.38 8.59 -11.16
C LYS A 79 13.37 8.99 -9.68
N ALA A 80 12.32 9.65 -9.21
CA ALA A 80 12.22 10.05 -7.81
C ALA A 80 11.92 8.84 -6.93
N ALA A 81 12.29 8.94 -5.65
CA ALA A 81 11.81 7.99 -4.65
C ALA A 81 10.27 8.07 -4.56
N PRO A 82 9.58 6.95 -4.33
CA PRO A 82 8.13 6.94 -4.18
C PRO A 82 7.74 7.80 -2.96
N SER A 83 6.76 8.70 -3.13
CA SER A 83 6.17 9.49 -2.06
C SER A 83 4.66 9.24 -1.97
N LEU A 84 4.12 9.38 -0.76
CA LEU A 84 2.69 9.23 -0.51
C LEU A 84 1.96 10.54 -0.77
N SER A 85 0.76 10.43 -1.34
CA SER A 85 -0.20 11.53 -1.34
C SER A 85 -0.72 11.80 0.07
N PHE A 86 -1.49 12.88 0.25
CA PHE A 86 -2.15 13.15 1.52
C PHE A 86 -3.07 11.99 1.95
N LEU A 87 -3.80 11.41 0.99
CA LEU A 87 -4.62 10.22 1.24
C LEU A 87 -3.74 9.02 1.64
N GLY A 88 -2.62 8.82 0.94
CA GLY A 88 -1.63 7.80 1.27
C GLY A 88 -1.13 7.90 2.71
N LEU A 89 -0.78 9.09 3.17
CA LEU A 89 -0.35 9.31 4.55
C LEU A 89 -1.44 8.95 5.56
N ALA A 90 -2.68 9.40 5.35
CA ALA A 90 -3.79 9.14 6.26
C ALA A 90 -4.16 7.65 6.33
N VAL A 91 -4.25 6.98 5.16
CA VAL A 91 -4.59 5.55 5.08
C VAL A 91 -3.50 4.70 5.72
N MET A 92 -2.24 5.00 5.46
CA MET A 92 -1.12 4.22 6.00
C MET A 92 -0.92 4.44 7.50
N ASP A 93 -1.20 5.64 8.02
CA ASP A 93 -1.18 5.90 9.46
C ASP A 93 -2.24 5.07 10.19
N GLU A 94 -3.48 5.06 9.66
CA GLU A 94 -4.59 4.27 10.21
C GLU A 94 -4.32 2.76 10.11
N LEU A 95 -3.84 2.29 8.94
CA LEU A 95 -3.48 0.88 8.75
C LEU A 95 -2.43 0.44 9.77
N CYS A 96 -1.36 1.23 9.93
CA CYS A 96 -0.29 0.89 10.86
C CYS A 96 -0.73 1.00 12.32
N ALA A 97 -1.57 1.99 12.68
CA ALA A 97 -2.12 2.09 14.02
C ALA A 97 -2.92 0.85 14.40
N ARG A 98 -3.76 0.34 13.48
CA ARG A 98 -4.52 -0.91 13.69
C ARG A 98 -3.61 -2.13 13.72
N TYR A 99 -2.67 -2.23 12.78
CA TYR A 99 -1.74 -3.36 12.70
C TYR A 99 -0.88 -3.50 13.96
N MET A 100 -0.44 -2.37 14.54
CA MET A 100 0.33 -2.33 15.79
C MET A 100 -0.49 -2.61 17.06
N GLN A 101 -1.80 -2.33 17.02
CA GLN A 101 -2.70 -2.58 18.15
C GLN A 101 -3.30 -3.99 18.14
N SER A 102 -3.33 -4.65 16.98
CA SER A 102 -3.83 -6.02 16.88
C SER A 102 -2.85 -6.98 17.57
N PRO A 103 -3.25 -7.72 18.62
CA PRO A 103 -2.40 -8.74 19.18
C PRO A 103 -2.11 -9.76 18.08
N VAL A 104 -0.83 -10.06 17.87
CA VAL A 104 -0.42 -11.13 16.96
C VAL A 104 -0.99 -12.43 17.53
N VAL A 105 -2.13 -12.87 17.00
CA VAL A 105 -2.67 -14.19 17.31
C VAL A 105 -1.85 -15.18 16.50
N HIS A 106 -0.83 -15.75 17.15
CA HIS A 106 -0.03 -16.86 16.63
C HIS A 106 -0.84 -18.14 16.58
#